data_AF-A0A934DPC8-F1
#
_entry.id   AF-A0A934DPC8-F1
#
_cell.length_a   1.000
_cell.length_b   1.000
_cell.length_c   1.000
_cell.angle_alpha   90.00
_cell.angle_beta   90.00
_cell.angle_gamma   90.00
#
_symmetry.space_group_name_H-M   'P 1'
#
loop_
_entity.id
_entity.type
_entity.pdbx_description
1 polymer ?
#
loop_
_entity_poly.entity_id
_entity_poly.type
_entity_poly.pdbx_seq_one_letter_code
_entity_poly.pdbx_strand_id
1 'polypeptide(L)'
;MARNSLSIASLLIPSLLAVGCVIMPPPQSGGGPGGGAGPGQTSSMATPSTPEAPTPPSTGTPPSTPEKTPDVKPAPPSSINVRNLCSKTVQLFIGDRPKFGSGTKTSIGGNTGTTFPRKPDGTVMIWIIDDHENGITSVTANADVKNVEIGSSCKDLSAK
;
A
#
# COMPACT_ATOMS: atom_id res chain seq x y z
N MET A 1 -22.41 -4.66 -29.19
CA MET A 1 -21.14 -4.76 -28.44
C MET A 1 -20.06 -4.04 -29.23
N ALA A 2 -19.83 -2.76 -28.93
CA ALA A 2 -18.88 -1.93 -29.66
C ALA A 2 -17.51 -1.97 -28.97
N ARG A 3 -16.46 -2.34 -29.72
CA ARG A 3 -15.07 -2.36 -29.27
C ARG A 3 -14.47 -1.00 -29.65
N ASN A 4 -14.25 -0.13 -28.66
CA ASN A 4 -13.49 1.10 -28.88
C ASN A 4 -11.99 0.79 -28.86
N SER A 5 -11.42 0.62 -30.05
CA SER A 5 -9.97 0.63 -30.26
C SER A 5 -9.46 2.07 -30.16
N LEU A 6 -8.77 2.40 -29.07
CA LEU A 6 -8.05 3.67 -28.93
C LEU A 6 -6.58 3.44 -29.31
N SER A 7 -6.23 3.71 -30.56
CA SER A 7 -4.85 3.83 -31.01
C SER A 7 -4.25 5.11 -30.43
N ILE A 8 -3.37 4.99 -29.45
CA ILE A 8 -2.54 6.12 -29.00
C ILE A 8 -1.21 6.04 -29.75
N ALA A 9 -1.02 7.05 -30.61
CA ALA A 9 0.12 7.23 -31.46
C ALA A 9 1.43 7.34 -30.67
N SER A 10 2.42 6.55 -31.07
CA SER A 10 3.81 6.68 -30.66
C SER A 10 4.36 8.04 -31.07
N LEU A 11 4.64 8.91 -30.10
CA LEU A 11 5.50 10.07 -30.31
C LEU A 11 6.95 9.63 -30.07
N LEU A 12 7.64 9.42 -31.19
CA LEU A 12 9.10 9.36 -31.26
C LEU A 12 9.67 10.72 -30.85
N ILE A 13 10.36 10.78 -29.70
CA ILE A 13 11.23 11.90 -29.35
C ILE A 13 12.67 11.46 -29.65
N PRO A 14 13.36 12.10 -30.62
CA PRO A 14 14.74 11.79 -30.94
C PRO A 14 15.72 12.34 -29.88
N SER A 15 16.78 11.59 -29.70
CA SER A 15 17.94 11.77 -28.83
C SER A 15 18.55 13.17 -28.85
N LEU A 16 18.86 13.71 -27.65
CA LEU A 16 19.99 14.62 -27.46
C LEU A 16 21.13 13.87 -26.77
N LEU A 17 22.20 13.66 -27.52
CA LEU A 17 23.51 13.25 -27.05
C LEU A 17 24.16 14.44 -26.33
N ALA A 18 24.30 14.33 -25.00
CA ALA A 18 25.27 15.13 -24.25
C ALA A 18 26.35 14.17 -23.73
N VAL A 19 27.44 14.11 -24.48
CA VAL A 19 28.69 13.46 -24.10
C VAL A 19 29.32 14.30 -22.99
N GLY A 20 29.30 13.79 -21.77
CA GLY A 20 30.04 14.31 -20.64
C GLY A 20 30.62 13.16 -19.84
N CYS A 21 31.86 12.76 -20.16
CA CYS A 21 32.63 11.81 -19.36
C CYS A 21 32.97 12.46 -18.02
N VAL A 22 32.24 12.15 -16.97
CA VAL A 22 32.72 12.34 -15.60
C VAL A 22 33.39 11.05 -15.17
N ILE A 23 34.72 11.11 -15.08
CA ILE A 23 35.58 10.10 -14.48
C ILE A 23 35.14 9.93 -13.03
N MET A 24 34.49 8.80 -12.72
CA MET A 24 34.08 8.44 -11.36
C MET A 24 35.10 7.45 -10.80
N PRO A 25 35.73 7.73 -9.64
CA PRO A 25 36.66 6.80 -9.03
C PRO A 25 35.95 5.51 -8.58
N PRO A 26 36.65 4.37 -8.54
CA PRO A 26 36.07 3.11 -8.09
C PRO A 26 35.67 3.18 -6.62
N PRO A 27 34.54 2.56 -6.20
CA PRO A 27 34.29 2.33 -4.79
C PRO A 27 35.39 1.42 -4.24
N GLN A 28 36.10 1.91 -3.23
CA GLN A 28 36.99 1.08 -2.43
C GLN A 28 36.14 0.03 -1.73
N SER A 29 36.28 -1.21 -2.19
CA SER A 29 35.85 -2.41 -1.47
C SER A 29 36.65 -2.53 -0.17
N GLY A 30 36.18 -1.83 0.87
CA GLY A 30 36.64 -1.98 2.23
C GLY A 30 35.98 -3.20 2.87
N GLY A 31 36.61 -4.36 2.72
CA GLY A 31 36.33 -5.52 3.56
C GLY A 31 36.69 -5.23 5.01
N GLY A 32 35.80 -5.62 5.92
CA GLY A 32 36.04 -5.59 7.36
C GLY A 32 35.03 -6.47 8.09
N PRO A 33 35.44 -7.65 8.59
CA PRO A 33 34.59 -8.52 9.39
C PRO A 33 34.61 -8.06 10.86
N GLY A 34 33.44 -7.70 11.39
CA GLY A 34 33.19 -7.59 12.83
C GLY A 34 31.80 -8.17 13.07
N GLY A 35 31.62 -9.27 13.80
CA GLY A 35 32.25 -9.58 15.07
C GLY A 35 31.41 -8.90 16.16
N GLY A 36 30.29 -9.51 16.51
CA GLY A 36 29.34 -8.96 17.48
C GLY A 36 28.29 -9.98 17.90
N ALA A 37 28.74 -11.07 18.52
CA ALA A 37 27.87 -11.93 19.30
C ALA A 37 27.44 -11.15 20.56
N GLY A 38 26.15 -10.83 20.68
CA GLY A 38 25.57 -10.29 21.89
C GLY A 38 24.36 -11.14 22.30
N PRO A 39 24.44 -11.94 23.38
CA PRO A 39 23.26 -12.52 24.00
C PRO A 39 22.70 -11.53 25.04
N GLY A 40 21.71 -10.73 24.63
CA GLY A 40 20.81 -10.01 25.54
C GLY A 40 19.44 -10.68 25.45
N GLN A 41 19.11 -11.68 26.26
CA GLN A 41 18.66 -11.56 27.66
C GLN A 41 17.54 -10.51 27.86
N THR A 42 16.40 -11.06 28.28
CA THR A 42 15.32 -10.47 29.12
C THR A 42 14.56 -9.28 28.51
N SER A 43 13.23 -9.25 28.49
CA SER A 43 12.36 -9.48 29.63
C SER A 43 10.92 -9.78 29.20
N SER A 44 10.34 -10.77 29.86
CA SER A 44 8.90 -10.88 30.06
C SER A 44 8.34 -9.57 30.62
N MET A 45 7.26 -9.05 30.06
CA MET A 45 6.43 -8.10 30.79
C MET A 45 4.94 -8.33 30.50
N ALA A 46 4.34 -8.97 31.50
CA ALA A 46 2.97 -8.87 32.01
C ALA A 46 1.82 -8.53 31.03
N THR A 47 0.96 -9.53 30.86
CA THR A 47 -0.48 -9.40 30.64
C THR A 47 -1.12 -8.55 31.74
N PRO A 48 -1.80 -7.43 31.44
CA PRO A 48 -2.69 -6.77 32.39
C PRO A 48 -4.04 -7.51 32.46
N SER A 49 -4.35 -8.09 33.62
CA SER A 49 -5.69 -8.59 33.95
C SER A 49 -6.66 -7.42 34.09
N THR A 50 -7.72 -7.40 33.28
CA THR A 50 -8.83 -6.44 33.42
C THR A 50 -9.82 -6.93 34.49
N PRO A 51 -10.24 -6.08 35.44
CA PRO A 51 -11.29 -6.41 36.42
C PRO A 51 -12.66 -6.62 35.76
N GLU A 52 -13.29 -7.74 36.10
CA GLU A 52 -14.66 -8.11 35.73
C GLU A 52 -15.65 -7.27 36.56
N ALA A 53 -16.51 -6.50 35.89
CA ALA A 53 -17.56 -5.70 36.53
C ALA A 53 -18.92 -6.43 36.49
N PRO A 54 -19.74 -6.32 37.54
CA PRO A 54 -21.02 -7.04 37.66
C PRO A 54 -22.09 -6.52 36.70
N THR A 55 -22.82 -7.46 36.10
CA THR A 55 -23.92 -7.24 35.14
C THR A 55 -25.21 -6.85 35.87
N PRO A 56 -25.91 -5.76 35.48
CA PRO A 56 -27.25 -5.47 35.97
C PRO A 56 -28.34 -6.32 35.27
N PRO A 57 -29.49 -6.59 35.93
CA PRO A 57 -30.57 -7.41 35.39
C PRO A 57 -31.34 -6.72 34.25
N SER A 58 -31.74 -7.53 33.26
CA SER A 58 -32.51 -7.13 32.09
C SER A 58 -33.97 -6.84 32.42
N THR A 59 -34.40 -5.60 32.22
CA THR A 59 -35.82 -5.21 32.18
C THR A 59 -36.30 -5.27 30.74
N GLY A 60 -37.32 -6.08 30.48
CA GLY A 60 -37.89 -6.30 29.15
C GLY A 60 -38.60 -5.07 28.58
N THR A 61 -38.38 -4.82 27.30
CA THR A 61 -39.06 -3.79 26.50
C THR A 61 -40.06 -4.45 25.54
N PRO A 62 -41.28 -3.89 25.38
CA PRO A 62 -42.32 -4.47 24.50
C PRO A 62 -41.94 -4.46 23.01
N PRO A 63 -42.62 -5.29 22.17
CA PRO A 63 -42.32 -5.41 20.75
C PRO A 63 -42.72 -4.14 19.99
N SER A 64 -41.71 -3.40 19.51
CA SER A 64 -41.91 -2.27 18.61
C SER A 64 -42.25 -2.76 17.20
N THR A 65 -43.31 -2.17 16.66
CA THR A 65 -43.76 -2.18 15.27
C THR A 65 -42.60 -2.18 14.26
N PRO A 66 -42.66 -2.94 13.15
CA PRO A 66 -41.62 -2.93 12.12
C PRO A 66 -41.60 -1.56 11.42
N GLU A 67 -40.72 -0.69 11.90
CA GLU A 67 -40.38 0.55 11.24
C GLU A 67 -39.66 0.22 9.92
N LYS A 68 -40.22 0.73 8.83
CA LYS A 68 -39.75 0.54 7.47
C LYS A 68 -38.29 1.00 7.40
N THR A 69 -37.36 0.06 7.32
CA THR A 69 -35.92 0.32 7.35
C THR A 69 -35.59 1.26 6.18
N PRO A 70 -34.95 2.42 6.42
CA PRO A 70 -34.42 3.24 5.35
C PRO A 70 -33.51 2.38 4.47
N ASP A 71 -33.58 2.57 3.15
CA ASP A 71 -32.69 1.97 2.17
C ASP A 71 -31.26 2.51 2.44
N VAL A 72 -30.54 1.87 3.37
CA VAL A 72 -29.17 2.26 3.72
C VAL A 72 -28.28 1.72 2.62
N LYS A 73 -27.85 2.61 1.71
CA LYS A 73 -26.81 2.32 0.73
C LYS A 73 -25.61 1.69 1.46
N PRO A 74 -25.13 0.50 1.05
CA PRO A 74 -23.98 -0.14 1.67
C PRO A 74 -22.78 0.81 1.70
N ALA A 75 -22.17 0.95 2.87
CA ALA A 75 -20.95 1.74 3.02
C ALA A 75 -19.85 1.14 2.12
N PRO A 76 -19.03 1.99 1.46
CA PRO A 76 -17.94 1.49 0.65
C PRO A 76 -16.95 0.69 1.52
N PRO A 77 -16.27 -0.33 0.95
CA PRO A 77 -15.30 -1.10 1.70
C PRO A 77 -14.22 -0.16 2.28
N SER A 78 -13.86 -0.38 3.53
CA SER A 78 -12.87 0.47 4.23
C SER A 78 -11.42 0.16 3.84
N SER A 79 -11.19 -0.90 3.07
CA SER A 79 -9.86 -1.38 2.75
C SER A 79 -9.73 -1.93 1.32
N ILE A 80 -8.53 -1.84 0.78
CA ILE A 80 -8.17 -2.31 -0.56
C ILE A 80 -7.15 -3.44 -0.47
N ASN A 81 -7.29 -4.46 -1.31
CA ASN A 81 -6.27 -5.50 -1.45
C ASN A 81 -5.24 -5.08 -2.50
N VAL A 82 -3.97 -5.20 -2.19
CA VAL A 82 -2.86 -4.94 -3.10
C VAL A 82 -2.06 -6.23 -3.25
N ARG A 83 -1.98 -6.74 -4.47
CA ARG A 83 -1.29 -7.99 -4.78
C ARG A 83 -0.06 -7.73 -5.63
N ASN A 84 1.08 -8.25 -5.22
CA ASN A 84 2.31 -8.22 -5.99
C ASN A 84 2.41 -9.46 -6.88
N LEU A 85 2.37 -9.29 -8.20
CA LEU A 85 2.61 -10.36 -9.18
C LEU A 85 4.07 -10.41 -9.65
N CYS A 86 4.90 -9.47 -9.22
CA CYS A 86 6.33 -9.48 -9.46
C CYS A 86 7.03 -10.41 -8.45
N SER A 87 8.12 -11.05 -8.87
CA SER A 87 8.90 -11.96 -8.01
C SER A 87 9.77 -11.27 -6.97
N LYS A 88 9.93 -9.94 -7.08
CA LYS A 88 10.76 -9.11 -6.19
C LYS A 88 9.89 -8.38 -5.18
N THR A 89 10.52 -8.00 -4.07
CA THR A 89 9.93 -7.04 -3.13
C THR A 89 9.83 -5.67 -3.78
N VAL A 90 8.68 -5.02 -3.65
CA VAL A 90 8.41 -3.68 -4.18
C VAL A 90 8.16 -2.73 -3.02
N GLN A 91 8.80 -1.56 -3.05
CA GLN A 91 8.52 -0.48 -2.10
C GLN A 91 7.31 0.31 -2.59
N LEU A 92 6.36 0.52 -1.67
CA LEU A 92 5.14 1.27 -1.92
C LEU A 92 5.06 2.48 -1.00
N PHE A 93 4.40 3.52 -1.49
CA PHE A 93 3.98 4.65 -0.69
C PHE A 93 2.48 4.85 -0.80
N ILE A 94 1.78 4.87 0.34
CA ILE A 94 0.34 5.09 0.43
C ILE A 94 0.12 6.54 0.84
N GLY A 95 -0.31 7.39 -0.08
CA GLY A 95 -0.47 8.83 0.17
C GLY A 95 -0.45 9.70 -1.07
N ASP A 96 -0.52 11.01 -0.86
CA ASP A 96 -0.77 11.97 -1.94
C ASP A 96 0.49 12.25 -2.79
N ARG A 97 1.65 12.36 -2.16
CA ARG A 97 2.93 12.53 -2.88
C ARG A 97 4.05 11.83 -2.13
N PRO A 98 4.82 10.93 -2.78
CA PRO A 98 6.01 10.38 -2.15
C PRO A 98 7.03 11.50 -1.86
N LYS A 99 7.92 11.27 -0.88
CA LYS A 99 9.00 12.17 -0.44
C LYS A 99 8.61 13.48 0.27
N PHE A 100 7.54 14.15 -0.16
CA PHE A 100 7.14 15.47 0.36
C PHE A 100 5.71 15.52 0.91
N GLY A 101 4.95 14.45 0.73
CA GLY A 101 3.56 14.37 1.18
C GLY A 101 3.38 13.62 2.48
N SER A 102 2.14 13.65 2.97
CA SER A 102 1.69 12.79 4.05
C SER A 102 1.37 11.40 3.49
N GLY A 103 1.89 10.37 4.15
CA GLY A 103 1.63 9.00 3.76
C GLY A 103 2.46 8.00 4.54
N THR A 104 2.37 6.75 4.13
CA THR A 104 3.07 5.63 4.76
C THR A 104 3.89 4.88 3.73
N LYS A 105 5.19 4.74 4.00
CA LYS A 105 6.06 3.85 3.23
C LYS A 105 5.91 2.43 3.74
N THR A 106 5.82 1.48 2.82
CA THR A 106 5.71 0.05 3.11
C THR A 106 6.39 -0.76 2.01
N SER A 107 6.52 -2.06 2.20
CA SER A 107 7.03 -2.97 1.19
C SER A 107 6.17 -4.23 1.11
N ILE A 108 6.01 -4.75 -0.10
CA ILE A 108 5.30 -6.01 -0.34
C ILE A 108 6.27 -6.98 -1.00
N GLY A 109 6.42 -8.15 -0.40
CA GLY A 109 7.22 -9.24 -0.94
C GLY A 109 6.72 -9.72 -2.31
N GLY A 110 7.54 -10.45 -3.04
CA GLY A 110 7.13 -11.00 -4.33
C GLY A 110 6.02 -12.03 -4.19
N ASN A 111 5.05 -12.03 -5.12
CA ASN A 111 3.93 -12.98 -5.15
C ASN A 111 3.01 -12.96 -3.91
N THR A 112 3.07 -11.91 -3.06
CA THR A 112 2.21 -11.78 -1.88
C THR A 112 1.14 -10.71 -2.07
N GLY A 113 0.17 -10.66 -1.15
CA GLY A 113 -0.84 -9.61 -1.11
C GLY A 113 -1.02 -9.06 0.29
N THR A 114 -1.34 -7.78 0.37
CA THR A 114 -1.54 -7.03 1.63
C THR A 114 -2.76 -6.14 1.48
N THR A 115 -3.46 -5.88 2.59
CA THR A 115 -4.62 -4.99 2.61
C THR A 115 -4.23 -3.65 3.22
N PHE A 116 -4.65 -2.54 2.62
CA PHE A 116 -4.46 -1.20 3.16
C PHE A 116 -5.79 -0.51 3.44
N PRO A 117 -5.85 0.33 4.50
CA PRO A 117 -7.02 1.15 4.75
C PRO A 117 -7.18 2.22 3.67
N ARG A 118 -8.42 2.54 3.33
CA ARG A 118 -8.78 3.70 2.53
C ARG A 118 -8.98 4.93 3.41
N LYS A 119 -8.94 6.10 2.78
CA LYS A 119 -9.42 7.34 3.39
C LYS A 119 -10.95 7.27 3.60
N PRO A 120 -11.53 8.10 4.49
CA PRO A 120 -12.99 8.12 4.72
C PRO A 120 -13.84 8.44 3.49
N ASP A 121 -13.25 9.11 2.50
CA ASP A 121 -13.87 9.39 1.19
C ASP A 121 -13.92 8.17 0.26
N GLY A 122 -13.38 7.02 0.70
CA GLY A 122 -13.33 5.78 -0.07
C GLY A 122 -12.22 5.76 -1.12
N THR A 123 -11.27 6.70 -1.07
CA THR A 123 -10.13 6.75 -2.00
C THR A 123 -8.82 6.36 -1.31
N VAL A 124 -7.86 5.88 -2.10
CA VAL A 124 -6.49 5.68 -1.68
C VAL A 124 -5.57 5.81 -2.89
N MET A 125 -4.48 6.57 -2.75
CA MET A 125 -3.46 6.66 -3.78
C MET A 125 -2.24 5.85 -3.39
N ILE A 126 -1.83 4.97 -4.29
CA ILE A 126 -0.75 4.02 -4.09
C ILE A 126 0.32 4.31 -5.13
N TRP A 127 1.55 4.48 -4.67
CA TRP A 127 2.72 4.68 -5.51
C TRP A 127 3.65 3.48 -5.40
N ILE A 128 4.23 3.06 -6.51
CA ILE A 128 5.50 2.32 -6.49
C ILE A 128 6.61 3.36 -6.39
N ILE A 129 7.53 3.18 -5.44
CA ILE A 129 8.66 4.09 -5.24
C ILE A 129 9.99 3.37 -5.47
N ASP A 130 11.02 4.14 -5.82
CA ASP A 130 12.41 3.69 -5.84
C ASP A 130 13.08 3.82 -4.45
N ASP A 131 14.37 3.44 -4.37
CA ASP A 131 15.16 3.52 -3.15
C ASP A 131 15.43 4.96 -2.68
N HIS A 132 15.22 5.94 -3.55
CA HIS A 132 15.34 7.37 -3.28
C HIS A 132 13.98 8.04 -3.00
N GLU A 133 12.95 7.23 -2.78
CA GLU A 133 11.57 7.63 -2.50
C GLU A 133 10.93 8.45 -3.62
N ASN A 134 11.42 8.31 -4.85
CA ASN A 134 10.78 8.90 -6.02
C ASN A 134 9.68 7.96 -6.52
N GLY A 135 8.52 8.53 -6.87
CA GLY A 135 7.43 7.77 -7.47
C GLY A 135 7.79 7.32 -8.89
N ILE A 136 7.69 6.00 -9.13
CA ILE A 136 7.84 5.39 -10.47
C ILE A 136 6.50 5.42 -11.20
N THR A 137 5.46 4.93 -10.53
CA THR A 137 4.09 4.87 -11.05
C THR A 137 3.09 4.99 -9.90
N SER A 138 1.86 5.39 -10.21
CA SER A 138 0.79 5.47 -9.22
C SER A 138 -0.55 5.05 -9.78
N VAL A 139 -1.43 4.69 -8.86
CA VAL A 139 -2.84 4.48 -9.14
C VAL A 139 -3.66 5.05 -7.99
N THR A 140 -4.75 5.72 -8.35
CA THR A 140 -5.78 6.13 -7.40
C THR A 140 -6.90 5.11 -7.45
N ALA A 141 -7.12 4.43 -6.34
CA ALA A 141 -8.19 3.46 -6.21
C ALA A 141 -9.37 4.08 -5.45
N ASN A 142 -10.51 4.15 -6.12
CA ASN A 142 -11.76 4.64 -5.55
C ASN A 142 -12.51 3.50 -4.84
N ALA A 143 -13.71 3.81 -4.31
CA ALA A 143 -14.55 2.87 -3.58
C ALA A 143 -14.93 1.61 -4.40
N ASP A 144 -15.02 1.74 -5.72
CA ASP A 144 -15.38 0.65 -6.63
C ASP A 144 -14.22 -0.32 -6.90
N VAL A 145 -12.97 0.13 -6.68
CA VAL A 145 -11.77 -0.67 -6.94
C VAL A 145 -11.48 -1.53 -5.72
N LYS A 146 -11.57 -2.85 -5.86
CA LYS A 146 -11.35 -3.78 -4.73
C LYS A 146 -9.92 -4.27 -4.66
N ASN A 147 -9.26 -4.37 -5.82
CA ASN A 147 -7.93 -4.94 -5.93
C ASN A 147 -7.01 -4.01 -6.72
N VAL A 148 -5.77 -3.90 -6.27
CA VAL A 148 -4.68 -3.31 -7.05
C VAL A 148 -3.62 -4.37 -7.27
N GLU A 149 -3.19 -4.54 -8.50
CA GLU A 149 -2.15 -5.49 -8.87
C GLU A 149 -0.88 -4.74 -9.28
N ILE A 150 0.25 -5.14 -8.69
CA ILE A 150 1.57 -4.79 -9.19
C ILE A 150 1.92 -5.81 -10.26
N GLY A 151 2.16 -5.33 -11.49
CA GLY A 151 2.47 -6.19 -12.63
C GLY A 151 3.80 -6.91 -12.47
N SER A 152 4.02 -7.94 -13.30
CA SER A 152 5.23 -8.76 -13.25
C SER A 152 6.53 -7.98 -13.53
N SER A 153 6.44 -6.78 -14.10
CA SER A 153 7.57 -5.86 -14.32
C SER A 153 8.07 -5.16 -13.04
N CYS A 154 7.32 -5.25 -11.94
CA CYS A 154 7.53 -4.53 -10.68
C CYS A 154 7.40 -2.99 -10.80
N LYS A 155 6.96 -2.47 -11.96
CA LYS A 155 6.84 -1.04 -12.25
C LYS A 155 5.47 -0.63 -12.79
N ASP A 156 4.57 -1.59 -12.95
CA ASP A 156 3.21 -1.36 -13.42
C ASP A 156 2.22 -1.53 -12.28
N LEU A 157 1.18 -0.69 -12.25
CA LEU A 157 0.05 -0.80 -11.33
C LEU A 157 -1.25 -0.89 -12.13
N SER A 158 -2.17 -1.75 -11.69
CA SER A 158 -3.50 -1.90 -12.29
C SER A 158 -4.57 -1.95 -11.20
N ALA A 159 -5.61 -1.13 -11.33
CA ALA A 159 -6.78 -1.13 -10.46
C ALA A 159 -7.91 -1.98 -11.07
N LYS A 160 -8.49 -2.87 -10.26
CA LYS A 160 -9.56 -3.81 -10.64
C LYS A 160 -10.73 -3.82 -9.65
#